data_AF-A0A7X1PES4-F1
#
_entry.id   AF-A0A7X1PES4-F1
#
_cell.length_a   1.000
_cell.length_b   1.000
_cell.length_c   1.000
_cell.angle_alpha   90.00
_cell.angle_beta   90.00
_cell.angle_gamma   90.00
#
_symmetry.space_group_name_H-M   'P 1'
#
loop_
_entity.id
_entity.type
_entity.pdbx_description
1 polymer ?
#
loop_
_entity_poly.entity_id
_entity_poly.type
_entity_poly.pdbx_seq_one_letter_code
_entity_poly.pdbx_strand_id
1 'polypeptide(L)'
;MLLSLACGGGGDPEPTPEPTAAPLGSGPADQALALYVETTLDKDFVEDCSTADAQRDVGKICSVFRGEREGLRAYVLGQTFSEGLQWAILGQNGGQWSVVHSLQLTSENRGVPGIPWPLRVGVDLVVVGADPCVNVREGPALNQKAVDSICDGATVRLGSGPAPGDNFQWWQIEGRTGWVVADYLRYPDAAQ
;
A
#
# COMPACT_ATOMS: atom_id res chain seq x y z
N MET A 1 38.65 67.10 8.02
CA MET A 1 37.18 67.05 7.93
C MET A 1 36.83 65.70 7.32
N LEU A 2 36.27 64.79 8.15
CA LEU A 2 35.49 63.57 7.83
C LEU A 2 36.13 62.53 6.87
N LEU A 3 36.68 61.37 7.28
CA LEU A 3 36.18 60.18 8.00
C LEU A 3 35.10 59.34 7.28
N SER A 4 35.43 58.05 7.06
CA SER A 4 34.55 56.85 6.85
C SER A 4 34.04 56.59 5.41
N LEU A 5 33.87 55.36 4.86
CA LEU A 5 33.60 54.00 5.38
C LEU A 5 34.15 52.88 4.46
N ALA A 6 34.29 51.67 5.04
CA ALA A 6 34.62 50.38 4.44
C ALA A 6 33.41 49.63 3.83
N CYS A 7 33.67 48.60 3.01
CA CYS A 7 32.96 47.30 2.85
C CYS A 7 33.85 46.44 1.92
N GLY A 8 34.31 45.22 2.22
CA GLY A 8 33.65 44.13 2.95
C GLY A 8 33.05 43.14 1.94
N GLY A 9 33.83 42.61 1.00
CA GLY A 9 33.37 41.62 0.01
C GLY A 9 33.53 40.19 0.53
N GLY A 10 32.61 39.74 1.38
CA GLY A 10 32.43 38.32 1.67
C GLY A 10 31.66 37.68 0.53
N GLY A 11 32.28 36.74 -0.17
CA GLY A 11 31.56 35.88 -1.11
C GLY A 11 30.86 34.77 -0.33
N ASP A 12 29.54 34.86 -0.21
CA ASP A 12 28.73 33.72 0.21
C ASP A 12 28.78 32.64 -0.88
N PRO A 13 29.03 31.36 -0.55
CA PRO A 13 28.89 30.28 -1.50
C PRO A 13 27.41 30.12 -1.88
N GLU A 14 27.16 30.14 -3.18
CA GLU A 14 25.86 29.85 -3.80
C GLU A 14 25.30 28.52 -3.25
N PRO A 15 24.06 28.49 -2.75
CA PRO A 15 23.48 27.25 -2.26
C PRO A 15 23.33 26.27 -3.42
N THR A 16 24.01 25.13 -3.34
CA THR A 16 23.79 23.95 -4.18
C THR A 16 22.29 23.69 -4.26
N PRO A 17 21.68 23.58 -5.46
CA PRO A 17 20.27 23.27 -5.56
C PRO A 17 20.03 21.89 -4.93
N GLU A 18 19.28 21.87 -3.82
CA GLU A 18 18.71 20.64 -3.29
C GLU A 18 17.91 19.95 -4.41
N PRO A 19 17.97 18.62 -4.51
CA PRO A 19 17.16 17.89 -5.48
C PRO A 19 15.69 18.20 -5.17
N THR A 20 15.08 18.99 -6.05
CA THR A 20 13.66 19.30 -6.01
C THR A 20 12.92 17.99 -6.12
N ALA A 21 12.21 17.60 -5.06
CA ALA A 21 11.26 16.50 -5.13
C ALA A 21 10.32 16.78 -6.30
N ALA A 22 10.32 15.88 -7.30
CA ALA A 22 9.43 16.00 -8.44
C ALA A 22 7.98 16.11 -7.93
N PRO A 23 7.13 16.94 -8.57
CA PRO A 23 5.74 17.05 -8.16
C PRO A 23 5.09 15.66 -8.16
N LEU A 24 4.39 15.35 -7.06
CA LEU A 24 3.52 14.19 -6.94
C LEU A 24 2.31 14.45 -7.85
N GLY A 25 2.44 14.08 -9.13
CA GLY A 25 1.36 14.16 -10.10
C GLY A 25 1.89 14.08 -11.52
N SER A 26 1.29 13.21 -12.34
CA SER A 26 1.63 12.92 -13.75
C SER A 26 2.82 11.97 -14.02
N GLY A 27 3.22 11.14 -13.05
CA GLY A 27 4.20 10.09 -13.31
C GLY A 27 3.62 8.93 -14.13
N PRO A 28 4.46 8.06 -14.73
CA PRO A 28 3.99 6.84 -15.39
C PRO A 28 3.17 5.91 -14.49
N ALA A 29 3.42 5.93 -13.17
CA ALA A 29 2.62 5.21 -12.19
C ALA A 29 1.20 5.78 -12.07
N ASP A 30 1.07 7.10 -12.00
CA ASP A 30 -0.23 7.75 -11.82
C ASP A 30 -1.10 7.59 -13.08
N GLN A 31 -0.49 7.61 -14.28
CA GLN A 31 -1.17 7.26 -15.53
C GLN A 31 -1.68 5.81 -15.52
N ALA A 32 -0.88 4.87 -15.03
CA ALA A 32 -1.31 3.47 -14.91
C ALA A 32 -2.46 3.31 -13.90
N LEU A 33 -2.47 4.12 -12.83
CA LEU A 33 -3.55 4.13 -11.86
C LEU A 33 -4.83 4.73 -12.44
N ALA A 34 -4.74 5.83 -13.18
CA ALA A 34 -5.87 6.42 -13.91
C ALA A 34 -6.48 5.42 -14.89
N LEU A 35 -5.64 4.77 -15.70
CA LEU A 35 -6.07 3.71 -16.62
C LEU A 35 -6.80 2.57 -15.88
N TYR A 36 -6.28 2.12 -14.74
CA TYR A 36 -6.96 1.09 -13.94
C TYR A 36 -8.34 1.55 -13.47
N VAL A 37 -8.46 2.78 -12.94
CA VAL A 37 -9.74 3.31 -12.45
C VAL A 37 -10.76 3.44 -13.59
N GLU A 38 -10.37 4.04 -14.71
CA GLU A 38 -11.27 4.30 -15.84
C GLU A 38 -11.69 3.01 -16.54
N THR A 39 -10.78 2.06 -16.72
CA THR A 39 -11.05 0.85 -17.53
C THR A 39 -11.54 -0.33 -16.70
N THR A 40 -11.06 -0.50 -15.48
CA THR A 40 -11.37 -1.67 -14.64
C THR A 40 -12.50 -1.38 -13.66
N LEU A 41 -12.54 -0.16 -13.11
CA LEU A 41 -13.60 0.24 -12.17
C LEU A 41 -14.78 0.94 -12.86
N ASP A 42 -14.60 1.37 -14.12
CA ASP A 42 -15.59 2.14 -14.88
C ASP A 42 -16.03 3.40 -14.12
N LYS A 43 -15.03 4.20 -13.72
CA LYS A 43 -15.21 5.43 -12.95
C LYS A 43 -14.31 6.55 -13.46
N ASP A 44 -14.78 7.78 -13.30
CA ASP A 44 -13.95 8.98 -13.45
C ASP A 44 -12.91 9.07 -12.34
N PHE A 45 -11.74 9.62 -12.66
CA PHE A 45 -10.60 9.71 -11.75
C PHE A 45 -10.09 11.16 -11.56
N VAL A 46 -9.65 11.48 -10.34
CA VAL A 46 -9.15 12.81 -9.92
C VAL A 46 -7.67 12.76 -9.53
N GLU A 47 -7.00 11.61 -9.65
CA GLU A 47 -5.62 11.39 -9.22
C GLU A 47 -5.43 11.52 -7.71
N ASP A 48 -5.16 12.71 -7.17
CA ASP A 48 -4.95 12.94 -5.74
C ASP A 48 -6.22 13.47 -5.06
N CYS A 49 -6.69 12.77 -4.04
CA CYS A 49 -7.86 13.16 -3.25
C CYS A 49 -7.74 14.57 -2.63
N SER A 50 -6.52 15.04 -2.34
CA SER A 50 -6.30 16.38 -1.78
C SER A 50 -6.56 17.51 -2.78
N THR A 51 -6.61 17.20 -4.08
CA THR A 51 -6.84 18.17 -5.16
C THR A 51 -8.28 18.19 -5.66
N ALA A 52 -9.14 17.31 -5.12
CA ALA A 52 -10.52 17.17 -5.55
C ALA A 52 -11.36 18.42 -5.27
N ASP A 53 -12.17 18.81 -6.26
CA ASP A 53 -13.07 19.95 -6.19
C ASP A 53 -14.48 19.51 -5.74
N ALA A 54 -14.93 20.05 -4.61
CA ALA A 54 -16.21 19.67 -4.01
C ALA A 54 -17.45 20.02 -4.86
N GLN A 55 -17.31 20.87 -5.87
CA GLN A 55 -18.39 21.22 -6.80
C GLN A 55 -18.36 20.39 -8.08
N ARG A 56 -17.20 19.86 -8.48
CA ARG A 56 -17.01 19.21 -9.79
C ARG A 56 -16.70 17.73 -9.74
N ASP A 57 -16.16 17.25 -8.62
CA ASP A 57 -15.57 15.92 -8.53
C ASP A 57 -16.35 14.95 -7.65
N VAL A 58 -17.53 15.35 -7.15
CA VAL A 58 -18.39 14.51 -6.31
C VAL A 58 -18.68 13.19 -7.00
N GLY A 59 -18.37 12.09 -6.30
CA GLY A 59 -18.65 10.72 -6.76
C GLY A 59 -17.58 10.12 -7.68
N LYS A 60 -16.56 10.91 -8.05
CA LYS A 60 -15.38 10.39 -8.76
C LYS A 60 -14.49 9.59 -7.80
N ILE A 61 -13.61 8.79 -8.35
CA ILE A 61 -12.56 8.11 -7.59
C ILE A 61 -11.34 9.02 -7.52
N CYS A 62 -10.66 9.00 -6.38
CA CYS A 62 -9.37 9.61 -6.17
C CYS A 62 -8.46 8.63 -5.43
N SER A 63 -7.17 8.94 -5.38
CA SER A 63 -6.17 8.12 -4.70
C SER A 63 -5.45 8.90 -3.61
N VAL A 64 -4.94 8.18 -2.62
CA VAL A 64 -3.98 8.71 -1.66
C VAL A 64 -2.79 7.78 -1.61
N PHE A 65 -1.59 8.32 -1.87
CA PHE A 65 -0.35 7.58 -1.75
C PHE A 65 -0.12 7.15 -0.29
N ARG A 66 0.43 5.95 -0.09
CA ARG A 66 0.66 5.35 1.23
C ARG A 66 2.09 4.90 1.44
N GLY A 67 2.81 4.55 0.38
CA GLY A 67 4.21 4.15 0.50
C GLY A 67 4.77 3.52 -0.75
N GLU A 68 6.07 3.26 -0.72
CA GLU A 68 6.82 2.56 -1.76
C GLU A 68 7.65 1.44 -1.12
N ARG A 69 7.75 0.28 -1.78
CA ARG A 69 8.54 -0.87 -1.33
C ARG A 69 9.02 -1.69 -2.51
N GLU A 70 10.33 -1.88 -2.64
CA GLU A 70 10.92 -2.75 -3.68
C GLU A 70 10.43 -2.41 -5.12
N GLY A 71 10.30 -1.12 -5.44
CA GLY A 71 9.77 -0.68 -6.74
C GLY A 71 8.26 -0.81 -6.92
N LEU A 72 7.53 -1.16 -5.85
CA LEU A 72 6.07 -1.12 -5.79
C LEU A 72 5.60 0.17 -5.14
N ARG A 73 4.48 0.72 -5.61
CA ARG A 73 3.81 1.88 -5.00
C ARG A 73 2.42 1.52 -4.53
N ALA A 74 2.07 1.91 -3.31
CA ALA A 74 0.77 1.65 -2.73
C ALA A 74 -0.08 2.92 -2.64
N TYR A 75 -1.33 2.79 -3.08
CA TYR A 75 -2.34 3.82 -3.01
C TYR A 75 -3.60 3.25 -2.37
N VAL A 76 -4.33 4.08 -1.65
CA VAL A 76 -5.72 3.80 -1.27
C VAL A 76 -6.62 4.58 -2.21
N LEU A 77 -7.51 3.87 -2.89
CA LEU A 77 -8.54 4.47 -3.74
C LEU A 77 -9.82 4.63 -2.94
N GLY A 78 -10.50 5.77 -3.11
CA GLY A 78 -11.79 6.06 -2.50
C GLY A 78 -12.60 7.00 -3.37
N GLN A 79 -13.89 7.13 -3.07
CA GLN A 79 -14.66 8.24 -3.65
C GLN A 79 -14.15 9.55 -3.05
N THR A 80 -14.12 10.61 -3.86
CA THR A 80 -13.82 11.96 -3.37
C THR A 80 -14.70 12.29 -2.16
N PHE A 81 -14.10 12.85 -1.11
CA PHE A 81 -14.81 13.23 0.13
C PHE A 81 -15.48 12.06 0.88
N SER A 82 -15.02 10.83 0.64
CA SER A 82 -15.47 9.61 1.33
C SER A 82 -14.28 8.81 1.88
N GLU A 83 -14.57 7.67 2.49
CA GLU A 83 -13.55 6.73 2.96
C GLU A 83 -12.92 5.93 1.81
N GLY A 84 -11.76 5.34 2.10
CA GLY A 84 -11.08 4.41 1.19
C GLY A 84 -11.91 3.15 0.94
N LEU A 85 -11.95 2.74 -0.33
CA LEU A 85 -12.67 1.58 -0.82
C LEU A 85 -11.76 0.38 -1.12
N GLN A 86 -10.53 0.63 -1.58
CA GLN A 86 -9.58 -0.43 -1.90
C GLN A 86 -8.13 0.03 -1.85
N TRP A 87 -7.23 -0.89 -1.57
CA TRP A 87 -5.82 -0.77 -1.90
C TRP A 87 -5.60 -1.04 -3.39
N ALA A 88 -4.75 -0.23 -4.02
CA ALA A 88 -4.18 -0.47 -5.33
C ALA A 88 -2.65 -0.40 -5.22
N ILE A 89 -2.00 -1.51 -5.53
CA ILE A 89 -0.54 -1.64 -5.51
C ILE A 89 -0.04 -1.76 -6.93
N LEU A 90 0.78 -0.79 -7.32
CA LEU A 90 1.37 -0.71 -8.63
C LEU A 90 2.76 -1.31 -8.62
N GLY A 91 3.12 -1.98 -9.71
CA GLY A 91 4.47 -2.48 -9.96
C GLY A 91 4.85 -2.29 -11.42
N GLN A 92 6.13 -2.48 -11.73
CA GLN A 92 6.64 -2.41 -13.10
C GLN A 92 6.89 -3.81 -13.66
N ASN A 93 6.35 -4.08 -14.86
CA ASN A 93 6.69 -5.25 -15.66
C ASN A 93 7.23 -4.77 -17.02
N GLY A 94 8.51 -5.04 -17.29
CA GLY A 94 9.14 -4.59 -18.55
C GLY A 94 9.16 -3.07 -18.74
N GLY A 95 9.23 -2.30 -17.64
CA GLY A 95 9.21 -0.82 -17.65
C GLY A 95 7.83 -0.20 -17.73
N GLN A 96 6.76 -1.00 -17.87
CA GLN A 96 5.38 -0.53 -17.83
C GLN A 96 4.80 -0.67 -16.43
N TRP A 97 4.21 0.40 -15.91
CA TRP A 97 3.46 0.37 -14.67
C TRP A 97 2.06 -0.22 -14.88
N SER A 98 1.61 -1.03 -13.93
CA SER A 98 0.22 -1.48 -13.83
C SER A 98 -0.12 -1.82 -12.37
N VAL A 99 -1.42 -1.89 -12.05
CA VAL A 99 -1.86 -2.46 -10.78
C VAL A 99 -1.55 -3.96 -10.79
N VAL A 100 -0.68 -4.40 -9.88
CA VAL A 100 -0.24 -5.80 -9.74
C VAL A 100 -0.94 -6.51 -8.58
N HIS A 101 -1.52 -5.74 -7.65
CA HIS A 101 -2.32 -6.27 -6.55
C HIS A 101 -3.37 -5.23 -6.14
N SER A 102 -4.57 -5.71 -5.84
CA SER A 102 -5.64 -4.90 -5.27
C SER A 102 -6.33 -5.68 -4.14
N LEU A 103 -6.76 -4.95 -3.12
CA LEU A 103 -7.48 -5.50 -1.97
C LEU A 103 -8.63 -4.58 -1.61
N GLN A 104 -9.86 -5.09 -1.64
CA GLN A 104 -11.03 -4.33 -1.22
C GLN A 104 -11.02 -4.10 0.29
N LEU A 105 -11.32 -2.88 0.72
CA LEU A 105 -11.42 -2.49 2.13
C LEU A 105 -12.82 -2.77 2.66
N THR A 106 -12.97 -3.90 3.34
CA THR A 106 -14.21 -4.36 3.95
C THR A 106 -14.26 -4.04 5.44
N SER A 107 -15.38 -4.36 6.10
CA SER A 107 -15.47 -4.27 7.57
C SER A 107 -14.45 -5.15 8.29
N GLU A 108 -14.04 -6.26 7.67
CA GLU A 108 -13.14 -7.24 8.29
C GLU A 108 -11.67 -6.79 8.26
N ASN A 109 -11.23 -6.09 7.19
CA ASN A 109 -9.82 -5.78 6.99
C ASN A 109 -9.46 -4.29 7.05
N ARG A 110 -10.44 -3.38 7.05
CA ARG A 110 -10.18 -1.93 7.08
C ARG A 110 -9.47 -1.45 8.34
N GLY A 111 -9.63 -2.18 9.46
CA GLY A 111 -8.94 -1.89 10.73
C GLY A 111 -7.53 -2.48 10.83
N VAL A 112 -7.10 -3.31 9.87
CA VAL A 112 -5.80 -3.97 9.95
C VAL A 112 -4.70 -2.98 9.56
N PRO A 113 -3.71 -2.72 10.45
CA PRO A 113 -2.67 -1.74 10.18
C PRO A 113 -1.72 -2.19 9.08
N GLY A 114 -0.96 -1.24 8.55
CA GLY A 114 0.08 -1.52 7.58
C GLY A 114 -0.41 -1.73 6.14
N ILE A 115 0.55 -1.66 5.20
CA ILE A 115 0.28 -1.79 3.76
C ILE A 115 0.27 -3.29 3.37
N PRO A 116 -0.79 -3.80 2.72
CA PRO A 116 -0.89 -5.19 2.30
C PRO A 116 -0.08 -5.46 1.02
N TRP A 117 1.24 -5.34 1.10
CA TRP A 117 2.12 -5.61 -0.04
C TRP A 117 1.94 -7.04 -0.57
N PRO A 118 2.14 -7.29 -1.88
CA PRO A 118 2.10 -8.64 -2.44
C PRO A 118 3.04 -9.59 -1.69
N LEU A 119 2.47 -10.65 -1.13
CA LEU A 119 3.19 -11.65 -0.36
C LEU A 119 3.92 -12.62 -1.30
N ARG A 120 5.03 -13.18 -0.81
CA ARG A 120 5.85 -14.15 -1.55
C ARG A 120 6.27 -15.29 -0.64
N VAL A 121 6.49 -16.46 -1.20
CA VAL A 121 7.08 -17.59 -0.46
C VAL A 121 8.49 -17.25 0.01
N GLY A 122 8.89 -17.80 1.16
CA GLY A 122 10.23 -17.62 1.71
C GLY A 122 10.50 -16.23 2.28
N VAL A 123 9.47 -15.48 2.68
CA VAL A 123 9.62 -14.22 3.41
C VAL A 123 9.06 -14.34 4.83
N ASP A 124 9.60 -13.53 5.74
CA ASP A 124 9.13 -13.41 7.11
C ASP A 124 8.13 -12.27 7.18
N LEU A 125 7.00 -12.52 7.83
CA LEU A 125 5.88 -11.60 7.98
C LEU A 125 5.45 -11.53 9.43
N VAL A 126 4.81 -10.44 9.82
CA VAL A 126 4.23 -10.23 11.14
C VAL A 126 2.71 -10.32 11.03
N VAL A 127 2.09 -11.01 11.99
CA VAL A 127 0.63 -11.00 12.15
C VAL A 127 0.20 -9.68 12.79
N VAL A 128 -0.80 -9.02 12.22
CA VAL A 128 -1.34 -7.76 12.73
C VAL A 128 -2.86 -7.67 12.57
N GLY A 129 -3.51 -6.97 13.50
CA GLY A 129 -4.94 -6.64 13.42
C GLY A 129 -5.87 -7.84 13.57
N ALA A 130 -5.40 -8.95 14.16
CA ALA A 130 -6.18 -10.18 14.33
C ALA A 130 -6.95 -10.27 15.65
N ASP A 131 -6.75 -9.32 16.57
CA ASP A 131 -7.44 -9.13 17.87
C ASP A 131 -7.98 -10.41 18.56
N PRO A 132 -7.14 -11.12 19.35
CA PRO A 132 -5.69 -11.01 19.40
C PRO A 132 -4.98 -11.96 18.44
N CYS A 133 -5.68 -12.93 17.83
CA CYS A 133 -5.05 -14.01 17.07
C CYS A 133 -5.85 -14.46 15.86
N VAL A 134 -5.15 -14.74 14.76
CA VAL A 134 -5.71 -15.32 13.54
C VAL A 134 -5.68 -16.85 13.61
N ASN A 135 -6.74 -17.48 13.12
CA ASN A 135 -6.82 -18.93 13.02
C ASN A 135 -5.91 -19.47 11.90
N VAL A 136 -5.19 -20.55 12.20
CA VAL A 136 -4.50 -21.40 11.23
C VAL A 136 -5.36 -22.63 10.97
N ARG A 137 -5.62 -22.92 9.70
CA ARG A 137 -6.56 -23.96 9.28
C ARG A 137 -5.91 -25.08 8.51
N GLU A 138 -6.49 -26.28 8.55
CA GLU A 138 -5.97 -27.46 7.83
C GLU A 138 -5.95 -27.26 6.30
N GLY A 139 -6.80 -26.36 5.78
CA GLY A 139 -6.84 -25.98 4.36
C GLY A 139 -7.24 -24.51 4.14
N PRO A 140 -7.15 -24.02 2.90
CA PRO A 140 -7.37 -22.62 2.53
C PRO A 140 -8.86 -22.27 2.42
N ALA A 141 -9.62 -22.46 3.51
CA ALA A 141 -11.03 -22.08 3.56
C ALA A 141 -11.52 -21.91 5.02
N LEU A 142 -12.51 -21.03 5.22
CA LEU A 142 -13.15 -20.74 6.51
C LEU A 142 -13.87 -21.94 7.12
N ASN A 143 -14.32 -22.88 6.29
CA ASN A 143 -14.96 -24.12 6.75
C ASN A 143 -13.96 -25.22 7.14
N GLN A 144 -12.67 -25.02 6.91
CA GLN A 144 -11.63 -25.96 7.32
C GLN A 144 -11.39 -25.85 8.82
N LYS A 145 -11.10 -26.98 9.45
CA LYS A 145 -10.85 -27.03 10.89
C LYS A 145 -9.68 -26.12 11.25
N ALA A 146 -9.89 -25.28 12.27
CA ALA A 146 -8.80 -24.54 12.90
C ALA A 146 -7.95 -25.51 13.71
N VAL A 147 -6.65 -25.55 13.43
CA VAL A 147 -5.66 -26.42 14.10
C VAL A 147 -4.71 -25.66 14.99
N ASP A 148 -4.62 -24.35 14.81
CA ASP A 148 -3.73 -23.49 15.58
C ASP A 148 -4.24 -22.04 15.53
N SER A 149 -3.60 -21.16 16.29
CA SER A 149 -3.78 -19.72 16.18
C SER A 149 -2.45 -18.99 16.32
N ILE A 150 -2.37 -17.79 15.72
CA ILE A 150 -1.17 -16.96 15.73
C ILE A 150 -1.58 -15.56 16.11
N CYS A 151 -0.97 -15.04 17.17
CA CYS A 151 -1.35 -13.77 17.73
C CYS A 151 -0.59 -12.60 17.11
N ASP A 152 -1.16 -11.41 17.21
CA ASP A 152 -0.55 -10.18 16.73
C ASP A 152 0.88 -10.01 17.28
N GLY A 153 1.78 -9.54 16.42
CA GLY A 153 3.21 -9.40 16.70
C GLY A 153 4.03 -10.68 16.48
N ALA A 154 3.40 -11.85 16.31
CA ALA A 154 4.13 -13.07 15.99
C ALA A 154 4.70 -13.02 14.55
N THR A 155 5.92 -13.54 14.38
CA THR A 155 6.55 -13.69 13.07
C THR A 155 6.25 -15.07 12.50
N VAL A 156 5.88 -15.10 11.21
CA VAL A 156 5.63 -16.33 10.44
C VAL A 156 6.43 -16.29 9.15
N ARG A 157 6.81 -17.46 8.66
CA ARG A 157 7.47 -17.61 7.36
C ARG A 157 6.55 -18.32 6.39
N LEU A 158 6.44 -17.83 5.16
CA LEU A 158 5.52 -18.41 4.17
C LEU A 158 6.18 -19.55 3.40
N GLY A 159 5.56 -20.72 3.42
CA GLY A 159 6.04 -21.92 2.72
C GLY A 159 5.43 -22.11 1.33
N SER A 160 4.13 -21.81 1.16
CA SER A 160 3.40 -22.00 -0.10
C SER A 160 2.20 -21.06 -0.22
N GLY A 161 1.69 -20.89 -1.43
CA GLY A 161 0.56 -20.02 -1.76
C GLY A 161 0.87 -19.02 -2.88
N PRO A 162 -0.07 -18.10 -3.19
CA PRO A 162 -1.40 -18.00 -2.59
C PRO A 162 -2.35 -19.10 -3.08
N ALA A 163 -3.25 -19.56 -2.21
CA ALA A 163 -4.40 -20.38 -2.57
C ALA A 163 -5.69 -19.57 -2.40
N PRO A 164 -6.57 -19.46 -3.42
CA PRO A 164 -7.83 -18.76 -3.26
C PRO A 164 -8.85 -19.60 -2.47
N GLY A 165 -9.64 -18.95 -1.61
CA GLY A 165 -10.75 -19.60 -0.89
C GLY A 165 -11.59 -18.62 -0.08
N ASP A 166 -12.92 -18.73 -0.15
CA ASP A 166 -13.88 -17.86 0.56
C ASP A 166 -13.66 -16.35 0.35
N ASN A 167 -13.27 -15.95 -0.87
CA ASN A 167 -12.87 -14.57 -1.23
C ASN A 167 -11.60 -14.04 -0.56
N PHE A 168 -10.84 -14.93 0.09
CA PHE A 168 -9.56 -14.61 0.69
C PHE A 168 -8.41 -15.25 -0.10
N GLN A 169 -7.23 -14.67 0.08
CA GLN A 169 -5.97 -15.32 -0.27
C GLN A 169 -5.42 -16.02 0.97
N TRP A 170 -5.15 -17.31 0.84
CA TRP A 170 -4.60 -18.13 1.91
C TRP A 170 -3.14 -18.48 1.64
N TRP A 171 -2.35 -18.48 2.70
CA TRP A 171 -0.94 -18.80 2.65
C TRP A 171 -0.60 -19.89 3.65
N GLN A 172 0.20 -20.86 3.20
CA GLN A 172 0.71 -21.93 4.03
C GLN A 172 1.94 -21.45 4.79
N ILE A 173 2.01 -21.78 6.07
CA ILE A 173 3.13 -21.40 6.93
C ILE A 173 4.22 -22.47 6.87
N GLU A 174 5.47 -22.06 6.70
CA GLU A 174 6.62 -22.96 6.71
C GLU A 174 6.85 -23.56 8.12
N GLY A 175 7.17 -24.86 8.17
CA GLY A 175 7.43 -25.56 9.44
C GLY A 175 6.20 -25.78 10.32
N ARG A 176 5.00 -25.41 9.86
CA ARG A 176 3.71 -25.64 10.55
C ARG A 176 2.69 -26.21 9.58
N THR A 177 1.82 -27.08 10.08
CA THR A 177 0.71 -27.60 9.26
C THR A 177 -0.45 -26.62 9.31
N GLY A 178 -0.59 -25.80 8.27
CA GLY A 178 -1.84 -25.09 8.02
C GLY A 178 -1.71 -23.77 7.27
N TRP A 179 -2.87 -23.13 7.10
CA TRP A 179 -3.11 -21.99 6.24
C TRP A 179 -3.65 -20.82 7.04
N VAL A 180 -3.18 -19.62 6.72
CA VAL A 180 -3.63 -18.36 7.31
C VAL A 180 -4.07 -17.41 6.21
N VAL A 181 -5.03 -16.54 6.51
CA VAL A 181 -5.51 -15.52 5.56
C VAL A 181 -4.51 -14.37 5.45
N ALA A 182 -4.28 -13.90 4.22
CA ALA A 182 -3.32 -12.85 3.89
C ALA A 182 -3.64 -11.50 4.56
N ASP A 183 -4.91 -11.21 4.81
CA ASP A 183 -5.38 -9.92 5.32
C ASP A 183 -4.69 -9.49 6.61
N TYR A 184 -4.26 -10.43 7.45
CA TYR A 184 -3.55 -10.17 8.71
C TYR A 184 -2.03 -10.27 8.63
N LEU A 185 -1.46 -10.47 7.44
CA LEU A 185 -0.02 -10.61 7.26
C LEU A 185 0.60 -9.34 6.68
N ARG A 186 1.65 -8.82 7.33
CA ARG A 186 2.41 -7.67 6.84
C ARG A 186 3.90 -7.96 6.83
N TYR A 187 4.63 -7.33 5.91
CA TYR A 187 6.08 -7.26 6.07
C TYR A 187 6.41 -6.45 7.32
N PRO A 188 7.48 -6.79 8.08
CA PRO A 188 7.80 -6.12 9.34
C PRO A 188 7.95 -4.60 9.24
N ASP A 189 8.50 -4.10 8.13
CA ASP A 189 8.68 -2.69 7.82
C ASP A 189 7.37 -1.97 7.44
N ALA A 190 6.34 -2.73 7.11
CA ALA A 190 5.05 -2.25 6.67
C ALA A 190 3.92 -2.58 7.67
N ALA A 191 4.24 -3.04 8.88
CA ALA A 191 3.28 -3.53 9.87
C ALA A 191 2.67 -2.43 10.78
N GLN A 192 3.05 -1.16 10.55
CA GLN A 192 2.63 0.00 11.34
C GLN A 192 1.50 0.78 10.66
#